data_AF-A0A7H2T5X6-F1
#
_entry.id   AF-A0A7H2T5X6-F1
#
_cell.length_a   1.000
_cell.length_b   1.000
_cell.length_c   1.000
_cell.angle_alpha   90.00
_cell.angle_beta   90.00
_cell.angle_gamma   90.00
#
_symmetry.space_group_name_H-M   'P 1'
#
loop_
_entity.id
_entity.type
_entity.pdbx_description
1 polymer ?
#
loop_
_entity_poly.entity_id
_entity_poly.type
_entity_poly.pdbx_seq_one_letter_code
_entity_poly.pdbx_strand_id
1 'polypeptide(L)'
;MKIVPSIRRSLTVLCISVATLTGCQSYYYVPSPKFDVESPLGILSQAAQDAVAEQQTYALDKKAFNEDLALRQRSFRTDVIRVDYVGEPQTLLQSAAYHFGYRFIEAGNIHQLPIVNFSKRKLTGFDLIKDVGLQLGNSATVDVDENDKTITLIHR
;
A
#
# COMPACT_ATOMS: atom_id res chain seq x y z
N MET A 1 39.98 32.35 81.64
CA MET A 1 39.03 33.17 80.85
C MET A 1 37.71 32.43 80.76
N LYS A 2 36.58 33.12 80.83
CA LYS A 2 35.22 32.64 81.17
C LYS A 2 34.41 32.18 79.91
N ILE A 3 33.50 31.20 80.11
CA ILE A 3 32.15 30.97 79.50
C ILE A 3 31.99 30.14 78.18
N VAL A 4 31.40 28.93 78.32
CA VAL A 4 30.19 28.25 77.70
C VAL A 4 29.67 28.78 76.33
N PRO A 5 29.24 27.96 75.32
CA PRO A 5 28.05 27.06 75.31
C PRO A 5 28.19 25.80 74.42
N SER A 6 27.21 24.92 74.16
CA SER A 6 26.03 24.36 74.86
C SER A 6 25.60 23.09 74.08
N ILE A 7 25.04 22.10 74.79
CA ILE A 7 23.96 21.17 74.39
C ILE A 7 24.21 20.24 73.16
N ARG A 8 24.74 19.02 73.37
CA ARG A 8 24.08 17.68 73.54
C ARG A 8 23.44 17.09 72.26
N ARG A 9 24.13 16.13 71.60
CA ARG A 9 23.95 14.64 71.64
C ARG A 9 22.60 14.18 71.04
N SER A 10 22.53 13.70 69.79
CA SER A 10 23.00 12.42 69.21
C SER A 10 22.18 11.18 69.62
N LEU A 11 21.61 10.51 68.59
CA LEU A 11 21.20 9.08 68.47
C LEU A 11 20.09 8.60 69.45
N THR A 12 19.11 7.74 69.17
CA THR A 12 18.86 6.65 68.18
C THR A 12 17.42 6.16 68.49
N VAL A 13 16.51 5.98 67.53
CA VAL A 13 16.09 4.70 66.90
C VAL A 13 14.90 3.94 67.55
N LEU A 14 13.89 3.68 66.69
CA LEU A 14 12.97 2.52 66.54
C LEU A 14 11.67 2.32 67.35
N CYS A 15 10.59 2.08 66.58
CA CYS A 15 9.56 1.01 66.63
C CYS A 15 8.11 1.55 66.51
N ILE A 16 7.43 1.43 65.36
CA ILE A 16 6.53 0.30 64.95
C ILE A 16 5.35 0.19 65.95
N SER A 17 4.06 0.47 65.69
CA SER A 17 3.19 0.06 64.58
C SER A 17 1.69 0.42 64.84
N VAL A 18 0.88 0.24 63.79
CA VAL A 18 -0.56 -0.16 63.76
C VAL A 18 -1.62 0.93 63.51
N ALA A 19 -2.49 0.56 62.57
CA ALA A 19 -3.50 1.29 61.84
C ALA A 19 -4.82 1.53 62.58
N THR A 20 -5.50 2.61 62.20
CA THR A 20 -6.95 2.65 61.94
C THR A 20 -7.26 3.69 60.85
N LEU A 21 -7.43 3.21 59.61
CA LEU A 21 -8.12 3.93 58.54
C LEU A 21 -9.63 3.64 58.69
N THR A 22 -10.39 4.56 59.27
CA THR A 22 -11.85 4.58 59.16
C THR A 22 -12.24 5.74 58.25
N GLY A 23 -12.76 5.39 57.07
CA GLY A 23 -13.05 6.33 56.00
C GLY A 23 -14.30 7.18 56.21
N CYS A 24 -14.25 8.39 55.66
CA CYS A 24 -15.43 9.07 55.13
C CYS A 24 -15.20 9.23 53.63
N GLN A 25 -15.70 8.27 52.84
CA GLN A 25 -15.80 8.44 51.39
C GLN A 25 -17.09 9.23 51.12
N SER A 26 -17.03 10.57 51.16
CA SER A 26 -18.11 11.39 50.63
C SER A 26 -17.97 11.44 49.11
N TYR A 27 -18.72 10.59 48.41
CA TYR A 27 -18.83 10.62 46.96
C TYR A 27 -19.65 11.85 46.54
N TYR A 28 -18.99 12.95 46.19
CA TYR A 28 -19.64 14.08 45.54
C TYR A 28 -19.69 13.80 44.04
N TYR A 29 -20.89 13.52 43.53
CA TYR A 29 -21.19 13.53 42.10
C TYR A 29 -21.10 14.98 41.62
N VAL A 30 -20.03 15.31 40.89
CA VAL A 30 -19.91 16.57 40.16
C VAL A 30 -20.50 16.31 38.76
N PRO A 31 -21.66 16.89 38.40
CA PRO A 31 -22.16 16.76 37.04
C PRO A 31 -21.13 17.39 36.11
N SER A 32 -20.67 16.65 35.11
CA SER A 32 -19.81 17.20 34.06
C SER A 32 -20.56 18.37 33.41
N PRO A 33 -20.01 19.60 33.40
CA PRO A 33 -20.66 20.70 32.71
C PRO A 33 -20.74 20.34 31.23
N LYS A 34 -21.98 20.19 30.73
CA LYS A 34 -22.23 20.15 29.29
C LYS A 34 -22.01 21.57 28.79
N PHE A 35 -20.80 21.85 28.31
CA PHE A 35 -20.52 23.08 27.61
C PHE A 35 -21.16 22.98 26.22
N ASP A 36 -22.30 23.64 26.08
CA ASP A 36 -23.05 23.81 24.82
C ASP A 36 -22.45 24.98 24.02
N VAL A 37 -21.12 24.96 23.88
CA VAL A 37 -20.36 25.94 23.10
C VAL A 37 -19.60 25.13 22.08
N GLU A 38 -19.82 25.43 20.80
CA GLU A 38 -19.06 24.90 19.68
C GLU A 38 -17.57 24.96 20.02
N SER A 39 -17.04 23.83 20.48
CA SER A 39 -15.75 23.80 21.14
C SER A 39 -14.70 24.21 20.10
N PRO A 40 -13.74 25.08 20.43
CA PRO A 40 -12.59 25.34 19.56
C PRO A 40 -11.90 24.03 19.12
N LEU A 41 -11.96 22.99 19.97
CA LEU A 41 -11.48 21.65 19.63
C LEU A 41 -12.37 20.96 18.58
N GLY A 42 -13.67 21.22 18.55
CA GLY A 42 -14.60 20.77 17.52
C GLY A 42 -14.27 21.39 16.17
N ILE A 43 -14.09 22.72 16.11
CA ILE A 43 -13.69 23.45 14.89
C ILE A 43 -12.32 22.96 14.40
N LEU A 44 -11.35 22.81 15.31
CA LEU A 44 -10.02 22.27 14.99
C LEU A 44 -10.10 20.81 14.53
N SER A 45 -10.97 20.00 15.13
CA SER A 45 -11.15 18.60 14.73
C SER A 45 -11.79 18.49 13.34
N GLN A 46 -12.74 19.36 13.02
CA GLN A 46 -13.39 19.40 11.72
C GLN A 46 -12.40 19.86 10.65
N ALA A 47 -11.69 20.96 10.89
CA ALA A 47 -10.64 21.44 9.98
C ALA A 47 -9.51 20.41 9.79
N ALA A 48 -9.15 19.67 10.85
CA ALA A 48 -8.17 18.60 10.77
C ALA A 48 -8.69 17.41 9.94
N GLN A 49 -9.96 17.03 10.09
CA GLN A 49 -10.58 15.97 9.29
C GLN A 49 -10.65 16.35 7.81
N ASP A 50 -11.04 17.59 7.50
CA ASP A 50 -11.12 18.09 6.13
C ASP A 50 -9.72 18.12 5.49
N ALA A 51 -8.69 18.61 6.21
CA ALA A 51 -7.31 18.60 5.74
C ALA A 51 -6.76 17.18 5.52
N VAL A 52 -7.14 16.20 6.35
CA VAL A 52 -6.75 14.80 6.16
C VAL A 52 -7.43 14.21 4.92
N ALA A 53 -8.70 14.54 4.68
CA ALA A 53 -9.42 14.10 3.48
C ALA A 53 -8.75 14.66 2.20
N GLU A 54 -8.37 15.94 2.20
CA GLU A 54 -7.64 16.56 1.09
C GLU A 54 -6.25 15.94 0.85
N GLN A 55 -5.52 15.58 1.92
CA GLN A 55 -4.24 14.89 1.79
C GLN A 55 -4.41 13.49 1.22
N GLN A 56 -5.48 12.78 1.60
CA GLN A 56 -5.78 11.45 1.07
C GLN A 56 -6.11 11.52 -0.42
N THR A 57 -6.96 12.46 -0.85
CA THR A 57 -7.28 12.63 -2.28
C THR A 57 -6.06 13.01 -3.10
N TYR A 58 -5.24 13.96 -2.63
CA TYR A 58 -3.99 14.31 -3.30
C TYR A 58 -3.01 13.13 -3.43
N ALA A 59 -2.90 12.30 -2.38
CA ALA A 59 -2.05 11.11 -2.42
C ALA A 59 -2.54 10.08 -3.44
N LEU A 60 -3.87 9.91 -3.57
CA LEU A 60 -4.46 9.03 -4.59
C LEU A 60 -4.19 9.55 -6.00
N ASP A 61 -4.36 10.85 -6.24
CA ASP A 61 -4.09 11.46 -7.54
C ASP A 61 -2.62 11.32 -7.93
N LYS A 62 -1.70 11.51 -6.98
CA LYS A 62 -0.26 11.29 -7.20
C LYS A 62 0.07 9.84 -7.50
N LYS A 63 -0.60 8.88 -6.85
CA LYS A 63 -0.41 7.45 -7.15
C LYS A 63 -0.86 7.13 -8.57
N ALA A 64 -2.07 7.54 -8.95
CA ALA A 64 -2.60 7.32 -10.29
C ALA A 64 -1.70 7.93 -11.37
N PHE A 65 -1.22 9.16 -11.14
CA PHE A 65 -0.28 9.83 -12.05
C PHE A 65 1.06 9.07 -12.17
N ASN A 66 1.62 8.61 -11.05
CA ASN A 66 2.87 7.85 -11.06
C ASN A 66 2.72 6.47 -11.72
N GLU A 67 1.56 5.83 -11.58
CA GLU A 67 1.23 4.57 -12.25
C GLU A 67 1.14 4.76 -13.77
N ASP A 68 0.46 5.80 -14.25
CA ASP A 68 0.41 6.15 -15.68
C ASP A 68 1.81 6.47 -16.23
N LEU A 69 2.62 7.25 -15.49
CA LEU A 69 4.01 7.51 -15.87
C LEU A 69 4.86 6.24 -15.92
N ALA A 70 4.70 5.34 -14.95
CA ALA A 70 5.43 4.07 -14.92
C ALA A 70 5.07 3.19 -16.13
N LEU A 71 3.78 3.13 -16.51
CA LEU A 71 3.35 2.41 -17.71
C LEU A 71 3.95 3.02 -19.00
N ARG A 72 4.02 4.35 -19.08
CA ARG A 72 4.59 5.05 -20.25
C ARG A 72 6.10 4.89 -20.38
N GLN A 73 6.80 4.80 -19.25
CA GLN A 73 8.26 4.67 -19.20
C GLN A 73 8.74 3.22 -19.31
N ARG A 74 7.84 2.24 -19.19
CA ARG A 74 8.21 0.83 -19.34
C ARG A 74 8.66 0.52 -20.75
N SER A 75 9.83 -0.10 -20.85
CA SER A 75 10.43 -0.52 -22.10
C SER A 75 10.13 -1.99 -22.36
N PHE A 76 9.43 -2.26 -23.45
CA PHE A 76 9.05 -3.61 -23.86
C PHE A 76 10.25 -4.55 -24.10
N ARG A 77 11.41 -3.98 -24.47
CA ARG A 77 12.63 -4.74 -24.80
C ARG A 77 13.60 -4.90 -23.64
N THR A 78 13.59 -4.00 -22.66
CA THR A 78 14.60 -4.00 -21.58
C THR A 78 14.03 -4.39 -20.23
N ASP A 79 12.74 -4.12 -20.00
CA ASP A 79 12.16 -4.32 -18.69
C ASP A 79 11.75 -5.80 -18.53
N VAL A 80 12.27 -6.40 -17.46
CA VAL A 80 12.08 -7.81 -17.16
C VAL A 80 10.88 -7.98 -16.24
N ILE A 81 9.97 -8.86 -16.64
CA ILE A 81 8.81 -9.27 -15.86
C ILE A 81 8.94 -10.71 -15.40
N ARG A 82 8.29 -11.03 -14.28
CA ARG A 82 8.16 -12.40 -13.79
C ARG A 82 6.80 -12.94 -14.17
N VAL A 83 6.78 -14.01 -14.94
CA VAL A 83 5.55 -14.65 -15.45
C VAL A 83 5.42 -16.04 -14.84
N ASP A 84 4.31 -16.27 -14.14
CA ASP A 84 3.89 -17.57 -13.61
C ASP A 84 2.41 -17.75 -13.98
N TYR A 85 2.16 -18.38 -15.13
CA TYR A 85 0.85 -18.43 -15.76
C TYR A 85 0.65 -19.73 -16.55
N VAL A 86 -0.53 -20.33 -16.39
CA VAL A 86 -1.01 -21.46 -17.20
C VAL A 86 -2.45 -21.19 -17.59
N GLY A 87 -2.72 -21.10 -18.89
CA GLY A 87 -4.06 -20.80 -19.38
C GLY A 87 -4.10 -20.35 -20.83
N GLU A 88 -5.13 -19.59 -21.17
CA GLU A 88 -5.35 -19.10 -22.52
C GLU A 88 -4.31 -18.01 -22.88
N PRO A 89 -3.70 -18.09 -24.08
CA PRO A 89 -2.69 -17.13 -24.50
C PRO A 89 -3.25 -15.72 -24.62
N GLN A 90 -4.53 -15.57 -24.94
CA GLN A 90 -5.22 -14.29 -25.11
C GLN A 90 -5.16 -13.45 -23.84
N THR A 91 -5.51 -14.06 -22.69
CA THR A 91 -5.45 -13.37 -21.39
C THR A 91 -4.04 -12.97 -21.02
N LEU A 92 -3.05 -13.82 -21.28
CA LEU A 92 -1.64 -13.52 -21.01
C LEU A 92 -1.14 -12.36 -21.88
N LEU A 93 -1.43 -12.38 -23.18
CA LEU A 93 -1.05 -11.34 -24.12
C LEU A 93 -1.72 -10.01 -23.82
N GLN A 94 -3.00 -10.01 -23.45
CA GLN A 94 -3.72 -8.80 -23.05
C GLN A 94 -3.14 -8.19 -21.76
N SER A 95 -2.83 -9.03 -20.77
CA SER A 95 -2.20 -8.59 -19.52
C SER A 95 -0.80 -8.02 -19.77
N ALA A 96 0.00 -8.68 -20.62
CA ALA A 96 1.31 -8.19 -21.01
C ALA A 96 1.22 -6.86 -21.77
N ALA A 97 0.28 -6.73 -22.72
CA ALA A 97 0.06 -5.50 -23.46
C ALA A 97 -0.26 -4.34 -22.49
N TYR A 98 -1.19 -4.54 -21.56
CA TYR A 98 -1.52 -3.55 -20.54
C TYR A 98 -0.31 -3.18 -19.68
N HIS A 99 0.50 -4.17 -19.26
CA HIS A 99 1.68 -3.94 -18.42
C HIS A 99 2.73 -3.04 -19.07
N PHE A 100 2.92 -3.12 -20.39
CA PHE A 100 3.90 -2.33 -21.13
C PHE A 100 3.29 -1.10 -21.84
N GLY A 101 2.00 -0.83 -21.65
CA GLY A 101 1.31 0.28 -22.31
C GLY A 101 1.10 0.07 -23.81
N TYR A 102 0.89 -1.17 -24.24
CA TYR A 102 0.54 -1.55 -25.60
C TYR A 102 -0.97 -1.83 -25.69
N ARG A 103 -1.52 -1.63 -26.89
CA ARG A 103 -2.87 -2.04 -27.25
C ARG A 103 -2.87 -3.51 -27.69
N PHE A 104 -3.84 -4.29 -27.23
CA PHE A 104 -4.05 -5.67 -27.68
C PHE A 104 -5.18 -5.74 -28.71
N ILE A 105 -4.95 -6.47 -29.81
CA ILE A 105 -5.92 -6.68 -30.89
C ILE A 105 -5.94 -8.16 -31.27
N GLU A 106 -7.12 -8.70 -31.50
CA GLU A 106 -7.28 -10.03 -32.10
C GLU A 106 -7.80 -9.90 -33.53
N ALA A 107 -7.26 -10.72 -34.44
CA ALA A 107 -7.60 -10.72 -35.85
C ALA A 107 -7.69 -12.16 -36.40
N GLY A 108 -8.46 -12.34 -37.47
CA GLY A 108 -8.64 -13.63 -38.14
C GLY A 108 -9.87 -14.41 -37.65
N ASN A 109 -9.86 -15.74 -37.86
CA ASN A 109 -10.94 -16.61 -37.45
C ASN A 109 -10.78 -17.01 -35.98
N ILE A 110 -11.46 -16.31 -35.08
CA ILE A 110 -11.33 -16.48 -33.63
C ILE A 110 -11.79 -17.88 -33.23
N HIS A 111 -10.86 -18.64 -32.66
CA HIS A 111 -11.08 -19.99 -32.15
C HIS A 111 -10.22 -20.23 -30.91
N GLN A 112 -10.52 -21.29 -30.17
CA GLN A 112 -9.78 -21.59 -28.96
C GLN A 112 -8.36 -22.07 -29.28
N LEU A 113 -7.38 -21.39 -28.69
CA LEU A 113 -5.96 -21.65 -28.88
C LEU A 113 -5.43 -22.66 -27.86
N PRO A 114 -4.32 -23.35 -28.17
CA PRO A 114 -3.67 -24.23 -27.21
C PRO A 114 -3.22 -23.46 -25.96
N ILE A 115 -3.30 -24.13 -24.80
CA ILE A 115 -2.89 -23.57 -23.51
C ILE A 115 -1.39 -23.32 -23.51
N VAL A 116 -1.00 -22.14 -23.02
CA VAL A 116 0.40 -21.78 -22.81
C VAL A 116 0.79 -21.95 -21.34
N ASN A 117 2.05 -22.32 -21.10
CA ASN A 117 2.58 -22.54 -19.76
C ASN A 117 3.91 -21.78 -19.56
N PHE A 118 3.93 -20.95 -18.52
CA PHE A 118 5.09 -20.22 -18.04
C PHE A 118 5.23 -20.48 -16.55
N SER A 119 6.27 -21.21 -16.12
CA SER A 119 6.51 -21.45 -14.69
C SER A 119 7.63 -20.55 -14.17
N LYS A 120 7.24 -19.51 -13.41
CA LYS A 120 8.16 -18.57 -12.73
C LYS A 120 9.29 -18.02 -13.61
N ARG A 121 9.02 -17.81 -14.89
CA ARG A 121 10.03 -17.33 -15.86
C ARG A 121 10.30 -15.84 -15.63
N LYS A 122 11.55 -15.41 -15.82
CA LYS A 122 11.95 -14.00 -15.85
C LYS A 122 12.40 -13.66 -17.25
N LEU A 123 11.68 -12.76 -17.93
CA LEU A 123 11.93 -12.43 -19.33
C LEU A 123 11.39 -11.04 -19.68
N THR A 124 11.81 -10.51 -20.82
CA THR A 124 11.34 -9.21 -21.32
C THR A 124 9.96 -9.34 -21.97
N GLY A 125 9.28 -8.22 -22.23
CA GLY A 125 8.03 -8.23 -22.99
C GLY A 125 8.21 -8.86 -24.37
N PHE A 126 9.29 -8.52 -25.07
CA PHE A 126 9.62 -9.10 -26.38
C PHE A 126 9.82 -10.61 -26.33
N ASP A 127 10.60 -11.11 -25.35
CA ASP A 127 10.81 -12.54 -25.18
C ASP A 127 9.50 -13.28 -24.83
N LEU A 128 8.59 -12.63 -24.12
CA LEU A 128 7.30 -13.22 -23.75
C LEU A 128 6.48 -13.50 -24.99
N ILE A 129 6.36 -12.50 -25.86
CA ILE A 129 5.59 -12.64 -27.09
C ILE A 129 6.20 -13.69 -28.00
N LYS A 130 7.53 -13.71 -28.11
CA LYS A 130 8.25 -14.73 -28.87
C LYS A 130 7.97 -16.14 -28.34
N ASP A 131 8.07 -16.34 -27.03
CA ASP A 131 7.82 -17.65 -26.39
C ASP A 131 6.35 -18.09 -26.55
N VAL A 132 5.40 -17.16 -26.42
CA VAL A 132 3.98 -17.43 -26.68
C VAL A 132 3.79 -17.88 -28.14
N GLY A 133 4.37 -17.15 -29.10
CA GLY A 133 4.32 -17.54 -30.52
C GLY A 133 4.92 -18.92 -30.79
N LEU A 134 6.01 -19.28 -30.10
CA LEU A 134 6.61 -20.62 -30.20
C LEU A 134 5.69 -21.72 -29.63
N GLN A 135 5.00 -21.47 -28.52
CA GLN A 135 4.04 -22.43 -27.95
C GLN A 135 2.77 -22.57 -28.78
N LEU A 136 2.33 -21.49 -29.45
CA LEU A 136 1.18 -21.47 -30.35
C LEU A 136 1.44 -22.16 -31.70
N GLY A 137 2.69 -22.14 -32.17
CA GLY A 137 3.13 -22.81 -33.39
C GLY A 137 2.28 -22.44 -34.62
N ASN A 138 1.50 -23.41 -35.12
CA ASN A 138 0.69 -23.22 -36.31
C ASN A 138 -0.71 -22.62 -36.04
N SER A 139 -1.20 -22.64 -34.80
CA SER A 139 -2.56 -22.20 -34.47
C SER A 139 -2.77 -20.68 -34.58
N ALA A 140 -1.76 -19.89 -34.22
CA ALA A 140 -1.82 -18.44 -34.31
C ALA A 140 -0.43 -17.83 -34.48
N THR A 141 -0.40 -16.58 -34.95
CA THR A 141 0.79 -15.74 -35.01
C THR A 141 0.61 -14.57 -34.06
N VAL A 142 1.64 -14.22 -33.31
CA VAL A 142 1.64 -12.98 -32.52
C VAL A 142 2.60 -12.00 -33.19
N ASP A 143 2.08 -10.84 -33.55
CA ASP A 143 2.83 -9.75 -34.16
C ASP A 143 2.89 -8.55 -33.19
N VAL A 144 3.99 -7.81 -33.24
CA VAL A 144 4.22 -6.64 -32.36
C VAL A 144 4.69 -5.48 -33.19
N ASP A 145 3.87 -4.43 -33.22
CA ASP A 145 4.25 -3.13 -33.74
C ASP A 145 4.70 -2.22 -32.58
N GLU A 146 6.00 -1.92 -32.53
CA GLU A 146 6.60 -1.04 -31.52
C GLU A 146 6.32 0.44 -31.77
N ASN A 147 6.06 0.83 -33.03
CA ASN A 147 5.77 2.22 -33.38
C ASN A 147 4.34 2.56 -32.97
N ASP A 148 3.39 1.71 -33.35
CA ASP A 148 1.96 1.85 -33.02
C ASP A 148 1.61 1.28 -31.65
N LYS A 149 2.61 0.79 -30.90
CA LYS A 149 2.47 0.14 -29.60
C LYS A 149 1.31 -0.85 -29.56
N THR A 150 1.27 -1.75 -30.53
CA THR A 150 0.16 -2.70 -30.70
C THR A 150 0.67 -4.13 -30.75
N ILE A 151 0.05 -5.02 -29.98
CA ILE A 151 0.27 -6.47 -30.00
C ILE A 151 -0.95 -7.09 -30.68
N THR A 152 -0.73 -7.75 -31.81
CA THR A 152 -1.79 -8.36 -32.61
C THR A 152 -1.69 -9.88 -32.55
N LEU A 153 -2.75 -10.53 -32.08
CA LEU A 153 -2.90 -11.98 -32.15
C LEU A 153 -3.71 -12.35 -33.40
N ILE A 154 -3.06 -13.01 -34.35
CA ILE A 154 -3.65 -13.41 -35.63
C ILE A 154 -3.92 -14.91 -35.60
N HIS A 155 -5.19 -15.28 -35.55
CA HIS A 155 -5.64 -16.67 -35.63
C HIS A 155 -5.53 -17.16 -37.08
N ARG A 156 -4.99 -18.37 -37.28
CA ARG A 156 -4.88 -19.00 -38.60
C ARG A 156 -6.11 -19.88 -38.92
#